data_AF-A0ABD7YG69-F1
#
_entry.id   AF-A0ABD7YG69-F1
#
_cell.length_a   1.000
_cell.length_b   1.000
_cell.length_c   1.000
_cell.angle_alpha   90.00
_cell.angle_beta   90.00
_cell.angle_gamma   90.00
#
_symmetry.space_group_name_H-M   'P 1'
#
loop_
_entity.id
_entity.type
_entity.pdbx_description
1 polymer ?
#
loop_
_entity_poly.entity_id
_entity_poly.type
_entity_poly.pdbx_seq_one_letter_code
_entity_poly.pdbx_strand_id
1 'polypeptide(L)'
;MNDHSWSLVIAGWGAVLSTILAVIKCCELWRDRHRIDIGYSFCSDEQEGNTITIRNVSGRPLILCYWELQLREGRWPCARYNTFLTPEPDEVSDCRIEPYSSYPLVFSDESHFDKDKVAPSGSPLYIRLHFAGHRPARWVAYPGS
;
A
#
# COMPACT_ATOMS: atom_id res chain seq x y z
N MET A 1 25.50 -6.86 50.63
CA MET A 1 25.09 -7.78 49.54
C MET A 1 23.79 -7.35 48.84
N ASN A 2 23.33 -6.10 48.99
CA ASN A 2 22.04 -5.63 48.47
C ASN A 2 22.15 -4.58 47.34
N ASP A 3 23.34 -4.01 47.12
CA ASP A 3 23.50 -2.92 46.13
C ASP A 3 23.53 -3.42 44.68
N HIS A 4 24.03 -4.65 44.46
CA HIS A 4 24.08 -5.26 43.13
C HIS A 4 22.70 -5.66 42.60
N SER A 5 21.80 -6.15 43.46
CA SER A 5 20.45 -6.54 43.05
C SER A 5 19.59 -5.33 42.72
N TRP A 6 19.69 -4.25 43.49
CA TRP A 6 18.96 -3.00 43.22
C TRP A 6 19.40 -2.34 41.92
N SER A 7 20.71 -2.36 41.64
CA SER A 7 21.29 -1.87 40.38
C SER A 7 20.79 -2.67 39.17
N LEU A 8 20.70 -4.00 39.29
CA LEU A 8 20.16 -4.88 38.23
C LEU A 8 18.67 -4.63 37.97
N VAL A 9 17.87 -4.41 39.01
CA VAL A 9 16.44 -4.11 38.88
C VAL A 9 16.23 -2.78 38.16
N ILE A 10 16.94 -1.72 38.56
CA ILE A 10 16.86 -0.40 37.90
C ILE A 10 17.33 -0.49 36.44
N ALA A 11 18.43 -1.21 36.18
CA ALA A 11 18.94 -1.40 34.83
C ALA A 11 17.94 -2.18 33.94
N GLY A 12 17.29 -3.22 34.48
CA GLY A 12 16.25 -3.97 33.78
C GLY A 12 15.05 -3.10 33.42
N TRP A 13 14.57 -2.27 34.35
CA TRP A 13 13.49 -1.32 34.09
C TRP A 13 13.87 -0.26 33.04
N GLY A 14 15.08 0.28 33.13
CA GLY A 14 15.61 1.22 32.14
C GLY A 14 15.69 0.62 30.73
N ALA A 15 16.16 -0.62 30.63
CA ALA A 15 16.25 -1.35 29.35
C ALA A 15 14.87 -1.64 28.75
N VAL A 16 13.90 -2.08 29.56
CA VAL A 16 12.52 -2.34 29.11
C VAL A 16 11.86 -1.06 28.62
N LEU A 17 11.94 0.02 29.40
CA LEU A 17 11.35 1.31 29.02
C LEU A 17 11.98 1.85 27.73
N SER A 18 13.30 1.79 27.62
CA SER A 18 14.03 2.24 26.43
C SER A 18 13.64 1.41 25.20
N THR A 19 13.47 0.09 25.36
CA THR A 19 13.07 -0.79 24.27
C THR A 19 11.64 -0.48 23.81
N ILE A 20 10.70 -0.26 24.74
CA ILE A 20 9.32 0.11 24.39
C ILE A 20 9.29 1.44 23.62
N LEU A 21 10.00 2.46 24.11
CA LEU A 21 10.09 3.75 23.43
C LEU A 21 10.71 3.62 22.03
N ALA A 22 11.77 2.80 21.90
CA ALA A 22 12.39 2.53 20.61
C ALA A 22 11.42 1.84 19.64
N VAL A 23 10.65 0.86 20.10
CA VAL A 23 9.62 0.17 19.30
C VAL A 23 8.53 1.16 18.86
N ILE A 24 8.02 2.00 19.78
CA ILE A 24 7.01 3.00 19.45
C ILE A 24 7.55 3.97 18.39
N LYS A 25 8.77 4.50 18.55
CA LYS A 25 9.39 5.39 17.57
C LYS A 25 9.61 4.72 16.21
N CYS A 26 10.00 3.45 16.21
CA CYS A 26 10.13 2.67 14.99
C CYS A 26 8.77 2.50 14.29
N CYS A 27 7.72 2.18 15.05
CA CYS A 27 6.35 2.07 14.54
C CYS A 27 5.82 3.41 13.99
N GLU A 28 6.05 4.51 14.68
CA GLU A 28 5.69 5.86 14.20
C GLU A 28 6.40 6.19 12.89
N LEU A 29 7.72 5.98 12.84
CA LEU A 29 8.52 6.26 11.65
C LEU A 29 8.09 5.38 10.47
N TRP A 30 7.79 4.11 10.72
CA TRP A 30 7.31 3.19 9.69
C TRP A 30 5.92 3.59 9.18
N ARG A 31 5.00 3.94 10.09
CA ARG A 31 3.67 4.43 9.75
C ARG A 31 3.74 5.72 8.94
N ASP A 32 4.56 6.68 9.34
CA ASP A 32 4.70 7.97 8.64
C ASP A 32 5.35 7.83 7.26
N ARG A 33 6.23 6.84 7.08
CA ARG A 33 6.86 6.55 5.78
C ARG A 33 5.91 5.85 4.79
N HIS A 34 4.87 5.16 5.26
CA HIS A 34 3.93 4.39 4.44
C HIS A 34 2.51 4.96 4.44
N ARG A 35 2.40 6.29 4.46
CA ARG A 35 1.15 7.05 4.42
C ARG A 35 0.57 7.16 3.00
N ILE A 36 0.28 6.02 2.39
CA ILE A 36 -0.50 5.94 1.15
C ILE A 36 -1.79 5.21 1.48
N ASP A 37 -2.91 5.88 1.22
CA ASP A 37 -4.25 5.30 1.35
C ASP A 37 -4.79 4.97 -0.04
N ILE A 38 -5.47 3.84 -0.17
CA ILE A 38 -6.02 3.38 -1.44
C ILE A 38 -7.52 3.25 -1.31
N GLY A 39 -8.22 4.12 -2.03
CA GLY A 39 -9.66 4.07 -2.19
C GLY A 39 -10.03 3.32 -3.48
N TYR A 40 -11.23 2.74 -3.48
CA TYR A 40 -11.81 2.13 -4.66
C TYR A 40 -13.26 2.59 -4.85
N SER A 41 -13.64 2.74 -6.10
CA SER A 41 -15.02 2.92 -6.53
C SER A 41 -15.18 2.07 -7.79
N PHE A 42 -15.88 0.94 -7.64
CA PHE A 42 -16.15 0.04 -8.76
C PHE A 42 -17.60 0.21 -9.17
N CYS A 43 -17.83 0.70 -10.39
CA CYS A 43 -19.16 0.73 -10.97
C CYS A 43 -19.31 -0.45 -11.94
N SER A 44 -20.52 -1.01 -12.02
CA SER A 44 -20.83 -2.06 -13.01
C SER A 44 -21.19 -1.47 -14.39
N ASP A 45 -21.37 -0.15 -14.48
CA ASP A 45 -21.63 0.54 -15.73
C ASP A 45 -20.32 0.88 -16.44
N GLU A 46 -20.22 0.48 -17.72
CA GLU A 46 -19.04 0.69 -18.56
C GLU A 46 -18.73 2.18 -18.78
N GLN A 47 -19.75 3.05 -18.66
CA GLN A 47 -19.59 4.50 -18.82
C GLN A 47 -19.02 5.21 -17.60
N GLU A 48 -19.33 4.76 -16.38
CA GLU A 48 -18.71 5.30 -15.15
C GLU A 48 -17.38 4.60 -14.83
N GLY A 49 -17.23 3.35 -15.28
CA GLY A 49 -15.99 2.58 -15.16
C GLY A 49 -15.58 2.26 -13.73
N ASN A 50 -14.31 1.86 -13.58
CA ASN A 50 -13.70 1.54 -12.30
C ASN A 50 -12.68 2.61 -11.94
N THR A 51 -12.65 3.07 -10.69
CA THR A 51 -11.68 4.07 -10.23
C THR A 51 -10.94 3.58 -8.99
N ILE A 52 -9.60 3.55 -9.07
CA ILE A 52 -8.72 3.32 -7.92
C ILE A 52 -8.09 4.66 -7.56
N THR A 53 -8.40 5.18 -6.38
CA THR A 53 -7.86 6.46 -5.91
C THR A 53 -6.64 6.24 -5.03
N ILE A 54 -5.48 6.71 -5.47
CA ILE A 54 -4.25 6.72 -4.68
C ILE A 54 -4.19 8.03 -3.91
N ARG A 55 -4.21 7.99 -2.58
CA ARG A 55 -4.14 9.18 -1.73
C ARG A 55 -2.79 9.26 -1.04
N ASN A 56 -2.09 10.35 -1.25
CA ASN A 56 -0.90 10.68 -0.50
C ASN A 56 -1.33 11.34 0.82
N VAL A 57 -1.30 10.62 1.94
CA VAL A 57 -1.62 11.19 3.26
C VAL A 57 -0.36 11.65 4.01
N SER A 58 0.78 11.69 3.30
CA SER A 58 2.04 12.20 3.82
C SER A 58 2.19 13.70 3.53
N GLY A 59 3.03 14.38 4.33
CA GLY A 59 3.36 15.79 4.13
C GLY A 59 4.43 16.04 3.05
N ARG A 60 4.77 15.04 2.23
CA ARG A 60 5.81 15.13 1.19
C ARG A 60 5.25 14.71 -0.16
N PRO A 61 5.63 15.38 -1.26
CA PRO A 61 5.21 14.94 -2.59
C PRO A 61 5.82 13.56 -2.90
N LEU A 62 5.05 12.74 -3.61
CA LEU A 62 5.46 11.44 -4.11
C LEU A 62 5.49 11.47 -5.63
N ILE A 63 6.44 10.76 -6.26
CA ILE A 63 6.48 10.62 -7.72
C ILE A 63 6.15 9.17 -8.02
N LEU A 64 4.98 8.92 -8.59
CA LEU A 64 4.55 7.62 -9.07
C LEU A 64 5.15 7.40 -10.46
N CYS A 65 6.04 6.43 -10.58
CA CYS A 65 6.71 6.09 -11.84
C CYS A 65 5.96 5.00 -12.60
N TYR A 66 5.33 4.06 -11.87
CA TYR A 66 4.69 2.90 -12.46
C TYR A 66 3.67 2.28 -11.51
N TRP A 67 2.67 1.59 -12.05
CA TRP A 67 1.69 0.83 -11.29
C TRP A 67 1.39 -0.51 -11.96
N GLU A 68 0.93 -1.50 -11.20
CA GLU A 68 0.50 -2.79 -11.71
C GLU A 68 -0.72 -3.26 -10.92
N LEU A 69 -1.76 -3.74 -11.61
CA LEU A 69 -2.84 -4.47 -10.95
C LEU A 69 -2.55 -5.97 -10.96
N GLN A 70 -2.67 -6.56 -9.78
CA GLN A 70 -2.27 -7.93 -9.50
C GLN A 70 -3.40 -8.70 -8.83
N LEU A 71 -3.58 -9.95 -9.25
CA LEU A 71 -4.40 -10.92 -8.54
C LEU A 71 -3.52 -11.82 -7.69
N ARG A 72 -4.01 -12.18 -6.51
CA ARG A 72 -3.35 -13.16 -5.67
C ARG A 72 -3.87 -14.55 -6.00
N GLU A 73 -2.96 -15.44 -6.33
CA GLU A 73 -3.22 -16.86 -6.51
C GLU A 73 -2.62 -17.68 -5.36
N GLY A 74 -3.39 -18.65 -4.86
CA GLY A 74 -2.96 -19.55 -3.81
C GLY A 74 -3.01 -18.99 -2.39
N ARG A 75 -2.64 -19.83 -1.42
CA ARG A 75 -2.69 -19.53 0.02
C ARG A 75 -1.30 -19.20 0.55
N TRP A 76 -1.25 -18.37 1.60
CA TRP A 76 0.01 -18.05 2.28
C TRP A 76 0.62 -19.34 2.85
N PRO A 77 1.95 -19.56 2.79
CA PRO A 77 3.01 -18.65 2.33
C PRO A 77 3.37 -18.72 0.84
N CYS A 78 2.84 -19.69 0.08
CA CYS A 78 3.17 -19.90 -1.34
C CYS A 78 2.31 -19.05 -2.30
N ALA A 79 1.75 -17.94 -1.82
CA ALA A 79 0.89 -17.09 -2.63
C ALA A 79 1.69 -16.43 -3.75
N ARG A 80 1.20 -16.57 -4.99
CA ARG A 80 1.73 -15.90 -6.17
C ARG A 80 0.88 -14.67 -6.48
N TYR A 81 1.49 -13.69 -7.13
CA TYR A 81 0.81 -12.49 -7.57
C TYR A 81 1.01 -12.37 -9.07
N ASN A 82 -0.08 -12.47 -9.82
CA ASN A 82 -0.05 -12.38 -11.27
C ASN A 82 -0.55 -10.99 -11.68
N THR A 83 0.29 -10.27 -12.41
CA THR A 83 -0.07 -8.98 -13.00
C THR A 83 -0.99 -9.23 -14.19
N PHE A 84 -2.16 -8.60 -14.20
CA PHE A 84 -3.11 -8.70 -15.32
C PHE A 84 -3.32 -7.37 -16.03
N LEU A 85 -3.01 -6.24 -15.38
CA LEU A 85 -3.07 -4.92 -15.97
C LEU A 85 -1.84 -4.10 -15.59
N THR A 86 -1.30 -3.40 -16.58
CA THR A 86 -0.18 -2.47 -16.48
C THR A 86 -0.54 -1.20 -17.26
N PRO A 87 0.02 -0.04 -16.90
CA PRO A 87 -0.16 1.17 -17.70
C PRO A 87 0.35 0.96 -19.12
N GLU A 88 -0.29 1.63 -20.08
CA GLU A 88 0.19 1.66 -21.45
C GLU A 88 1.54 2.42 -21.53
N PRO A 89 2.40 2.14 -22.53
CA PRO A 89 3.74 2.73 -22.60
C PRO A 89 3.76 4.26 -22.64
N ASP A 90 2.70 4.88 -23.14
CA ASP A 90 2.46 6.33 -23.20
C ASP A 90 1.88 6.91 -21.90
N GLU A 91 1.25 6.08 -21.07
CA GLU A 91 0.83 6.43 -19.70
C GLU A 91 1.97 6.33 -18.67
N VAL A 92 3.13 5.77 -19.05
CA VAL A 92 4.34 5.73 -18.20
C VAL A 92 5.00 7.11 -18.14
N SER A 93 4.31 8.07 -17.53
CA SER A 93 4.85 9.38 -17.17
C SER A 93 5.02 9.45 -15.66
N ASP A 94 6.10 10.10 -15.21
CA ASP A 94 6.35 10.34 -13.79
C ASP A 94 5.27 11.28 -13.22
N CYS A 95 4.24 10.71 -12.60
CA CYS A 95 3.13 11.45 -12.03
C CYS A 95 3.48 11.92 -10.62
N ARG A 96 3.59 13.24 -10.44
CA ARG A 96 3.82 13.85 -9.14
C ARG A 96 2.49 13.99 -8.37
N ILE A 97 2.38 13.30 -7.25
CA ILE A 97 1.27 13.36 -6.30
C ILE A 97 1.66 14.30 -5.16
N GLU A 98 0.98 15.44 -5.06
CA GLU A 98 1.24 16.43 -4.02
C GLU A 98 0.93 15.91 -2.60
N PRO A 99 1.48 16.54 -1.54
CA PRO A 99 1.12 16.23 -0.16
C PRO A 99 -0.38 16.34 0.07
N TYR A 100 -0.95 15.42 0.83
CA TYR A 100 -2.37 15.41 1.19
C TYR A 100 -3.33 15.44 -0.01
N SER A 101 -2.88 15.03 -1.20
CA SER A 101 -3.68 15.00 -2.43
C SER A 101 -4.07 13.58 -2.83
N SER A 102 -5.02 13.50 -3.74
CA SER A 102 -5.49 12.25 -4.33
C SER A 102 -5.17 12.21 -5.83
N TYR A 103 -4.84 11.04 -6.34
CA TYR A 103 -4.59 10.76 -7.74
C TYR A 103 -5.51 9.61 -8.18
N PRO A 104 -6.54 9.87 -9.00
CA PRO A 104 -7.43 8.84 -9.48
C PRO A 104 -6.81 8.10 -10.67
N LEU A 105 -6.77 6.76 -10.60
CA LEU A 105 -6.60 5.88 -11.74
C LEU A 105 -8.00 5.49 -12.22
N VAL A 106 -8.39 6.01 -13.39
CA VAL A 106 -9.70 5.77 -13.99
C VAL A 106 -9.56 4.71 -15.06
N PHE A 107 -10.39 3.67 -14.97
CA PHE A 107 -10.45 2.54 -15.89
C PHE A 107 -11.84 2.56 -16.54
N SER A 108 -12.01 3.40 -17.56
CA SER A 108 -13.24 3.54 -18.36
C SER A 108 -13.00 3.06 -19.80
N ASP A 109 -14.09 2.88 -20.55
CA ASP A 109 -14.07 2.58 -21.98
C ASP A 109 -13.19 1.37 -22.35
N GLU A 110 -12.14 1.55 -23.16
CA GLU A 110 -11.25 0.49 -23.64
C GLU A 110 -10.37 -0.10 -22.52
N SER A 111 -10.15 0.66 -21.44
CA SER A 111 -9.39 0.23 -20.27
C SER A 111 -10.30 -0.31 -19.15
N HIS A 112 -11.62 -0.37 -19.38
CA HIS A 112 -12.56 -0.93 -18.43
C HIS A 112 -12.32 -2.44 -18.28
N PHE A 113 -11.94 -2.86 -17.06
CA PHE A 113 -11.84 -4.27 -16.73
C PHE A 113 -13.06 -4.73 -15.94
N ASP A 114 -13.67 -5.81 -16.39
CA ASP A 114 -14.80 -6.44 -15.70
C ASP A 114 -14.30 -7.16 -14.45
N LYS A 115 -14.56 -6.56 -13.28
CA LYS A 115 -14.14 -7.10 -11.98
C LYS A 115 -14.61 -8.54 -11.76
N ASP A 116 -15.80 -8.90 -12.26
CA ASP A 116 -16.42 -10.20 -12.01
C ASP A 116 -15.80 -11.27 -12.93
N LYS A 117 -15.27 -10.86 -14.08
CA LYS A 117 -14.47 -11.73 -14.95
C LYS A 117 -13.03 -11.88 -14.47
N VAL A 118 -12.44 -10.80 -13.94
CA VAL A 118 -11.03 -10.78 -13.50
C VAL A 118 -10.87 -11.43 -12.12
N ALA A 119 -11.83 -11.22 -11.21
CA ALA A 119 -11.84 -11.80 -9.87
C ALA A 119 -13.11 -12.66 -9.62
N PRO A 120 -13.32 -13.75 -10.39
CA PRO A 120 -14.58 -14.51 -10.42
C PRO A 120 -14.95 -15.22 -9.10
N SER A 121 -14.02 -15.30 -8.16
CA SER A 121 -14.20 -15.95 -6.85
C SER A 121 -14.27 -14.97 -5.68
N GLY A 122 -14.47 -13.67 -5.93
CA GLY A 122 -14.35 -12.64 -4.90
C GLY A 122 -12.91 -12.46 -4.43
N SER A 123 -11.94 -12.77 -5.30
CA SER A 123 -10.53 -12.69 -4.93
C SER A 123 -10.10 -11.22 -4.70
N PRO A 124 -9.27 -10.96 -3.67
CA PRO A 124 -8.75 -9.63 -3.43
C PRO A 124 -7.88 -9.16 -4.59
N LEU A 125 -8.13 -7.92 -5.01
CA LEU A 125 -7.36 -7.24 -6.04
C LEU A 125 -6.28 -6.40 -5.36
N TYR A 126 -5.05 -6.54 -5.84
CA TYR A 126 -3.91 -5.81 -5.33
C TYR A 126 -3.43 -4.80 -6.36
N ILE A 127 -2.92 -3.69 -5.87
CA ILE A 127 -2.19 -2.73 -6.69
C ILE A 127 -0.76 -2.65 -6.15
N ARG A 128 0.19 -2.76 -7.07
CA ARG A 128 1.61 -2.55 -6.79
C ARG A 128 2.01 -1.20 -7.34
N LEU A 129 2.50 -0.32 -6.49
CA LEU A 129 2.93 1.02 -6.90
C LEU A 129 4.45 1.14 -6.78
N HIS A 130 5.03 1.81 -7.76
CA HIS A 130 6.45 2.10 -7.85
C HIS A 130 6.64 3.60 -7.74
N PHE A 131 7.17 4.04 -6.59
CA PHE A 131 7.49 5.44 -6.35
C PHE A 131 8.99 5.68 -6.49
N ALA A 132 9.37 6.84 -7.04
CA ALA A 132 10.77 7.23 -7.16
C ALA A 132 11.48 7.18 -5.79
N GLY A 133 12.64 6.52 -5.75
CA GLY A 133 13.45 6.38 -4.52
C GLY A 133 12.87 5.46 -3.44
N HIS A 134 11.79 4.73 -3.72
CA HIS A 134 11.15 3.81 -2.79
C HIS A 134 11.12 2.38 -3.33
N ARG A 135 11.08 1.39 -2.44
CA ARG A 135 10.84 0.00 -2.85
C ARG A 135 9.39 -0.13 -3.32
N PRO A 136 9.11 -0.91 -4.37
CA PRO A 136 7.75 -1.19 -4.79
C PRO A 136 6.95 -1.77 -3.63
N ALA A 137 5.80 -1.18 -3.36
CA ALA A 137 4.92 -1.63 -2.29
C ALA A 137 3.61 -2.10 -2.90
N ARG A 138 2.97 -3.04 -2.20
CA ARG A 138 1.71 -3.66 -2.61
C ARG A 138 0.66 -3.32 -1.59
N TRP A 139 -0.50 -2.93 -2.09
CA TRP A 139 -1.67 -2.62 -1.29
C TRP A 139 -2.86 -3.39 -1.83
N VAL A 140 -3.84 -3.60 -0.96
CA VAL A 140 -5.14 -4.12 -1.35
C VAL A 140 -5.91 -2.96 -1.97
N ALA A 141 -6.27 -3.09 -3.25
CA ALA A 141 -7.17 -2.15 -3.92
C ALA A 141 -8.63 -2.55 -3.69
N TYR A 142 -8.91 -3.86 -3.66
CA TYR A 142 -10.23 -4.41 -3.35
C TYR A 142 -10.07 -5.63 -2.45
N PRO A 143 -10.74 -5.68 -1.28
CA PRO A 143 -10.59 -6.79 -0.35
C PRO A 143 -11.24 -8.10 -0.81
N GLY A 144 -12.06 -8.09 -1.87
CA GLY A 144 -12.91 -9.24 -2.20
C GLY A 144 -14.23 -9.20 -1.43
N SER A 145 -15.20 -10.00 -1.88
CA SER A 145 -16.53 -10.17 -1.26
C SER A 145 -16.67 -11.56 -0.67
#